data_AF-I5B1P8-F1
#
_entry.id   AF-I5B1P8-F1
#
_cell.length_a   1.000
_cell.length_b   1.000
_cell.length_c   1.000
_cell.angle_alpha   90.00
_cell.angle_beta   90.00
_cell.angle_gamma   90.00
#
_symmetry.space_group_name_H-M   'P 1'
#
loop_
_entity.id
_entity.type
_entity.pdbx_description
1 polymer ?
#
loop_
_entity_poly.entity_id
_entity_poly.type
_entity_poly.pdbx_seq_one_letter_code
_entity_poly.pdbx_strand_id
1 'polypeptide(L)'
;MRKPKEWGQPCPNPDCSHYRLMNRGNISAISTYMIQSGKRRIFYCNKCDHCFAETRDTVFFDLRTPEDKVMMALKMLLVKVGLTDIGFVLGVNEETVLMWLDRAAQKAHEINTHLLRDLPVTEVQLDEMWSFIKRKHAQQAEADGGKQRPERGRAAVGMDQLCSGVSPHPGDVCRPENV
;
A
#
# COMPACT_ATOMS: atom_id res chain seq x y z
N MET A 1 -9.17 38.68 6.44
CA MET A 1 -8.46 37.64 5.65
C MET A 1 -9.01 36.27 6.03
N ARG A 2 -9.40 35.42 5.07
CA ARG A 2 -9.79 34.03 5.38
C ARG A 2 -8.53 33.25 5.76
N LYS A 3 -8.55 32.53 6.89
CA LYS A 3 -7.42 31.65 7.25
C LYS A 3 -7.28 30.56 6.17
N PRO A 4 -6.05 30.26 5.71
CA PRO A 4 -5.82 29.12 4.84
C PRO A 4 -6.34 27.85 5.51
N LYS A 5 -7.00 26.98 4.74
CA LYS A 5 -7.47 25.70 5.25
C LYS A 5 -6.27 24.78 5.49
N GLU A 6 -6.22 24.17 6.67
CA GLU A 6 -5.24 23.14 7.00
C GLU A 6 -5.69 21.81 6.38
N TRP A 7 -5.05 21.41 5.29
CA TRP A 7 -5.38 20.17 4.57
C TRP A 7 -4.74 18.92 5.17
N GLY A 8 -3.83 19.06 6.14
CA GLY A 8 -3.12 17.92 6.73
C GLY A 8 -2.25 17.17 5.72
N GLN A 9 -1.71 17.86 4.72
CA GLN A 9 -0.90 17.28 3.65
C GLN A 9 0.46 17.97 3.60
N PRO A 10 1.58 17.22 3.66
CA PRO A 10 2.90 17.80 3.47
C PRO A 10 3.26 17.88 1.97
N CYS A 11 4.21 18.74 1.63
CA CYS A 11 4.80 18.73 0.29
C CYS A 11 5.64 17.45 0.07
N PRO A 12 5.51 16.75 -1.07
CA PRO A 12 6.26 15.52 -1.34
C PRO A 12 7.60 15.78 -2.02
N ASN A 13 7.81 16.98 -2.55
CA ASN A 13 8.99 17.30 -3.32
C ASN A 13 10.18 17.48 -2.38
N PRO A 14 11.22 16.61 -2.43
CA PRO A 14 12.40 16.70 -1.57
C PRO A 14 13.16 18.03 -1.71
N ASP A 15 13.09 18.66 -2.89
CA ASP A 15 13.78 19.92 -3.19
C ASP A 15 13.01 21.16 -2.68
N CYS A 16 11.82 20.96 -2.12
CA CYS A 16 11.01 22.04 -1.58
C CYS A 16 11.48 22.41 -0.17
N SER A 17 11.61 23.72 0.10
CA SER A 17 11.88 24.24 1.45
C SER A 17 10.82 23.84 2.49
N HIS A 18 9.64 23.42 2.05
CA HIS A 18 8.54 22.94 2.90
C HIS A 18 8.35 21.41 2.82
N TYR A 19 9.36 20.65 2.37
CA TYR A 19 9.31 19.19 2.29
C TYR A 19 8.99 18.55 3.64
N ARG A 20 8.01 17.62 3.67
CA ARG A 20 7.52 16.91 4.88
C ARG A 20 7.00 17.81 6.03
N LEU A 21 6.98 19.13 5.88
CA LEU A 21 6.50 20.05 6.91
C LEU A 21 4.98 20.24 6.81
N MET A 22 4.30 20.04 7.92
CA MET A 22 2.85 20.20 8.03
C MET A 22 2.45 21.65 8.30
N ASN A 23 1.23 22.01 7.87
CA ASN A 23 0.55 23.26 8.24
C ASN A 23 1.34 24.55 7.95
N ARG A 24 2.14 24.58 6.87
CA ARG A 24 2.89 25.77 6.45
C ARG A 24 2.14 26.70 5.49
N GLY A 25 0.85 26.43 5.22
CA GLY A 25 0.01 27.25 4.34
C GLY A 25 0.40 27.22 2.86
N ASN A 26 1.31 26.33 2.46
CA ASN A 26 1.78 26.18 1.07
C ASN A 26 0.89 25.27 0.21
N ILE A 27 0.00 24.50 0.82
CA ILE A 27 -0.82 23.50 0.13
C ILE A 27 -2.24 24.03 -0.10
N SER A 28 -2.69 23.97 -1.34
CA SER A 28 -4.07 24.25 -1.75
C SER A 28 -4.66 23.06 -2.53
N ALA A 29 -5.96 22.82 -2.39
CA ALA A 29 -6.67 21.88 -3.25
C ALA A 29 -7.06 22.60 -4.54
N ILE A 30 -6.54 22.15 -5.68
CA ILE A 30 -6.78 22.78 -6.99
C ILE A 30 -7.87 22.08 -7.79
N SER A 31 -8.08 20.79 -7.53
CA SER A 31 -9.13 20.01 -8.17
C SER A 31 -9.72 19.01 -7.19
N THR A 32 -10.99 18.67 -7.44
CA THR A 32 -11.66 17.59 -6.76
C THR A 32 -12.41 16.74 -7.76
N TYR A 33 -12.22 15.43 -7.69
CA TYR A 33 -12.88 14.44 -8.51
C TYR A 33 -13.62 13.41 -7.64
N MET A 34 -14.61 12.75 -8.22
CA MET A 34 -15.40 11.70 -7.57
C MET A 34 -14.95 10.33 -8.09
N ILE A 35 -14.73 9.41 -7.17
CA ILE A 35 -14.51 7.99 -7.47
C ILE A 35 -15.56 7.15 -6.73
N GLN A 36 -15.57 5.84 -6.99
CA GLN A 36 -16.48 4.90 -6.32
C GLN A 36 -16.32 4.93 -4.78
N SER A 37 -15.10 5.21 -4.28
CA SER A 37 -14.79 5.37 -2.85
C SER A 37 -14.90 6.81 -2.34
N GLY A 38 -15.64 7.66 -3.03
CA GLY A 38 -15.93 9.02 -2.60
C GLY A 38 -15.06 10.10 -3.23
N LYS A 39 -15.01 11.25 -2.54
CA LYS A 39 -14.39 12.48 -3.05
C LYS A 39 -12.87 12.43 -2.86
N ARG A 40 -12.12 12.74 -3.92
CA ARG A 40 -10.65 12.82 -3.92
C ARG A 40 -10.15 14.15 -4.44
N ARG A 41 -8.97 14.57 -3.98
CA ARG A 41 -8.40 15.87 -4.32
C ARG A 41 -7.04 15.76 -4.99
N ILE A 42 -6.78 16.73 -5.86
CA ILE A 42 -5.42 17.07 -6.30
C ILE A 42 -5.01 18.32 -5.55
N PHE A 43 -3.86 18.24 -4.90
CA PHE A 43 -3.23 19.32 -4.18
C PHE A 43 -2.11 19.93 -5.00
N TYR A 44 -1.82 21.19 -4.70
CA TYR A 44 -0.74 21.95 -5.29
C TYR A 44 0.05 22.66 -4.21
N CYS A 45 1.37 22.63 -4.33
CA CYS A 45 2.29 23.35 -3.46
C CYS A 45 2.71 24.67 -4.12
N ASN A 46 2.28 25.81 -3.57
CA ASN A 46 2.64 27.14 -4.09
C ASN A 46 4.11 27.57 -3.83
N LYS A 47 4.92 26.69 -3.21
CA LYS A 47 6.35 26.94 -2.96
C LYS A 47 7.27 26.32 -3.99
N CYS A 48 6.84 25.25 -4.65
CA CYS A 48 7.67 24.50 -5.59
C CYS A 48 6.88 24.06 -6.83
N ASP A 49 5.69 24.62 -7.02
CA ASP A 49 4.76 24.38 -8.14
C ASP A 49 4.38 22.91 -8.38
N HIS A 50 4.56 22.04 -7.38
CA HIS A 50 4.33 20.62 -7.52
C HIS A 50 2.89 20.23 -7.20
N CYS A 51 2.25 19.49 -8.09
CA CYS A 51 0.93 18.90 -7.93
C CYS A 51 1.02 17.46 -7.46
N PHE A 52 0.08 17.03 -6.61
CA PHE A 52 0.06 15.67 -6.11
C PHE A 52 -1.34 15.22 -5.67
N ALA A 53 -1.60 13.92 -5.76
CA ALA A 53 -2.86 13.33 -5.34
C ALA A 53 -2.95 13.18 -3.82
N GLU A 54 -4.18 13.26 -3.29
CA GLU A 54 -4.50 13.00 -1.88
C GLU A 54 -4.05 11.61 -1.39
N THR A 55 -4.01 10.61 -2.27
CA THR A 55 -3.67 9.22 -1.93
C THR A 55 -2.24 8.80 -2.27
N ARG A 56 -1.38 9.69 -2.77
CA ARG A 56 -0.05 9.36 -3.33
C ARG A 56 0.83 8.45 -2.47
N ASP A 57 0.70 8.54 -1.15
CA ASP A 57 1.50 7.79 -0.16
C ASP A 57 0.70 6.64 0.50
N THR A 58 -0.39 6.18 -0.12
CA THR A 58 -1.25 5.11 0.39
C THR A 58 -1.33 3.92 -0.56
N VAL A 59 -1.82 2.78 -0.04
CA VAL A 59 -2.08 1.57 -0.83
C VAL A 59 -3.13 1.81 -1.92
N PHE A 60 -3.94 2.86 -1.79
CA PHE A 60 -5.03 3.21 -2.71
C PHE A 60 -4.62 4.18 -3.82
N PHE A 61 -3.34 4.57 -3.87
CA PHE A 61 -2.87 5.39 -4.97
C PHE A 61 -3.08 4.68 -6.31
N ASP A 62 -3.62 5.41 -7.28
CA ASP A 62 -3.86 4.93 -8.65
C ASP A 62 -4.71 3.65 -8.76
N LEU A 63 -5.54 3.37 -7.74
CA LEU A 63 -6.52 2.30 -7.80
C LEU A 63 -7.86 2.81 -8.32
N ARG A 64 -8.38 2.15 -9.37
CA ARG A 64 -9.75 2.35 -9.88
C ARG A 64 -10.78 1.52 -9.13
N THR A 65 -10.35 0.45 -8.46
CA THR A 65 -11.22 -0.42 -7.66
C THR A 65 -11.66 0.31 -6.38
N PRO A 66 -12.91 0.12 -5.92
CA PRO A 66 -13.34 0.66 -4.64
C PRO A 66 -12.45 0.18 -3.48
N GLU A 67 -12.02 1.11 -2.63
CA GLU A 67 -11.22 0.85 -1.44
C GLU A 67 -11.85 -0.23 -0.54
N ASP A 68 -13.17 -0.23 -0.36
CA ASP A 68 -13.86 -1.25 0.45
C ASP A 68 -13.67 -2.66 -0.09
N LYS A 69 -13.63 -2.84 -1.42
CA LYS A 69 -13.38 -4.14 -2.04
C LYS A 69 -11.93 -4.60 -1.81
N VAL A 70 -10.98 -3.68 -1.98
CA VAL A 70 -9.55 -3.94 -1.70
C VAL A 70 -9.35 -4.32 -0.23
N MET A 71 -9.95 -3.55 0.68
CA MET A 71 -9.88 -3.80 2.12
C MET A 71 -10.54 -5.12 2.52
N MET A 72 -11.65 -5.49 1.88
CA MET A 72 -12.28 -6.79 2.11
C MET A 72 -11.34 -7.93 1.71
N ALA A 73 -10.72 -7.85 0.53
CA ALA A 73 -9.76 -8.87 0.09
C ALA A 73 -8.60 -9.03 1.08
N LEU A 74 -8.01 -7.92 1.53
CA LEU A 74 -6.92 -7.94 2.51
C LEU A 74 -7.37 -8.53 3.86
N LYS A 75 -8.58 -8.21 4.32
CA LYS A 75 -9.16 -8.82 5.55
C LYS A 75 -9.39 -10.32 5.40
N MET A 76 -9.87 -10.78 4.25
CA MET A 76 -10.07 -12.20 3.97
C MET A 76 -8.73 -12.97 3.95
N LEU A 77 -7.67 -12.37 3.39
CA LEU A 77 -6.32 -12.93 3.47
C LEU A 77 -5.83 -13.05 4.92
N LEU A 78 -6.08 -12.05 5.76
CA LEU A 78 -5.70 -12.08 7.18
C LEU A 78 -6.35 -13.23 7.95
N VAL A 79 -7.59 -13.60 7.61
CA VAL A 79 -8.29 -14.75 8.21
C VAL A 79 -8.07 -16.06 7.42
N LYS A 80 -7.09 -16.07 6.49
CA LYS A 80 -6.62 -17.24 5.72
C LYS A 80 -7.68 -17.86 4.80
N VAL A 81 -8.57 -17.05 4.23
CA VAL A 81 -9.43 -17.51 3.13
C VAL A 81 -8.57 -17.83 1.90
N GLY A 82 -8.89 -18.90 1.16
CA GLY A 82 -8.16 -19.27 -0.06
C GLY A 82 -8.29 -18.22 -1.16
N LEU A 83 -7.25 -18.04 -1.97
CA LEU A 83 -7.22 -17.02 -3.04
C LEU A 83 -8.37 -17.19 -4.04
N THR A 84 -8.65 -18.43 -4.45
CA THR A 84 -9.75 -18.77 -5.36
C THR A 84 -11.10 -18.38 -4.76
N ASP A 85 -11.32 -18.63 -3.47
CA ASP A 85 -12.57 -18.27 -2.78
C ASP A 85 -12.72 -16.75 -2.67
N ILE A 86 -11.63 -16.02 -2.39
CA ILE A 86 -11.64 -14.55 -2.37
C ILE A 86 -11.99 -13.99 -3.75
N GLY A 87 -11.35 -14.53 -4.80
CA GLY A 87 -11.60 -14.13 -6.18
C GLY A 87 -13.05 -14.37 -6.58
N PHE A 88 -13.60 -15.53 -6.22
CA PHE A 88 -15.01 -15.88 -6.44
C PHE A 88 -15.96 -14.92 -5.71
N VAL A 89 -15.75 -14.69 -4.41
CA VAL A 89 -16.64 -13.83 -3.59
C VAL A 89 -16.61 -12.37 -4.04
N LEU A 90 -15.43 -11.84 -4.40
CA LEU A 90 -15.27 -10.42 -4.75
C LEU A 90 -15.41 -10.14 -6.25
N GLY A 91 -15.50 -11.19 -7.08
CA GLY A 91 -15.58 -11.11 -8.53
C GLY A 91 -14.32 -10.50 -9.15
N VAL A 92 -13.15 -10.98 -8.73
CA VAL A 92 -11.84 -10.50 -9.20
C VAL A 92 -10.88 -11.66 -9.42
N ASN A 93 -9.89 -11.47 -10.30
CA ASN A 93 -8.85 -12.47 -10.53
C ASN A 93 -7.93 -12.60 -9.31
N GLU A 94 -7.40 -13.80 -9.08
CA GLU A 94 -6.44 -14.06 -8.00
C GLU A 94 -5.18 -13.18 -8.11
N GLU A 95 -4.71 -12.94 -9.34
CA GLU A 95 -3.59 -12.02 -9.61
C GLU A 95 -3.87 -10.61 -9.09
N THR A 96 -5.11 -10.11 -9.22
CA THR A 96 -5.52 -8.81 -8.72
C THR A 96 -5.47 -8.76 -7.19
N VAL A 97 -5.88 -9.85 -6.53
CA VAL A 97 -5.81 -9.99 -5.06
C VAL A 97 -4.35 -9.98 -4.59
N LEU A 98 -3.48 -10.73 -5.28
CA LEU A 98 -2.04 -10.75 -4.98
C LEU A 98 -1.37 -9.39 -5.21
N MET A 99 -1.75 -8.67 -6.26
CA MET A 99 -1.28 -7.30 -6.52
C MET A 99 -1.67 -6.34 -5.38
N TRP A 100 -2.88 -6.47 -4.82
CA TRP A 100 -3.27 -5.67 -3.65
C TRP A 100 -2.49 -6.05 -2.39
N LEU A 101 -2.26 -7.36 -2.18
CA LEU A 101 -1.45 -7.85 -1.08
C LEU A 101 -0.02 -7.31 -1.17
N ASP A 102 0.60 -7.34 -2.35
CA ASP A 102 1.96 -6.83 -2.57
C ASP A 102 2.06 -5.32 -2.28
N ARG A 103 1.12 -4.51 -2.80
CA ARG A 103 1.05 -3.07 -2.46
C ARG A 103 0.91 -2.83 -0.96
N ALA A 104 0.05 -3.58 -0.29
CA ALA A 104 -0.13 -3.49 1.15
C ALA A 104 1.13 -3.90 1.92
N ALA A 105 1.81 -4.96 1.47
CA ALA A 105 3.06 -5.44 2.07
C ALA A 105 4.19 -4.41 1.93
N GLN A 106 4.34 -3.77 0.76
CA GLN A 106 5.31 -2.71 0.53
C GLN A 106 5.06 -1.52 1.48
N LYS A 107 3.81 -1.05 1.58
CA LYS A 107 3.48 0.04 2.52
C LYS A 107 3.63 -0.35 3.99
N ALA A 108 3.28 -1.59 4.35
CA ALA A 108 3.55 -2.10 5.68
C ALA A 108 5.06 -2.13 5.97
N HIS A 109 5.89 -2.53 5.00
CA HIS A 109 7.34 -2.54 5.15
C HIS A 109 7.92 -1.13 5.35
N GLU A 110 7.49 -0.14 4.55
CA GLU A 110 7.89 1.26 4.72
C GLU A 110 7.56 1.79 6.12
N ILE A 111 6.31 1.59 6.57
CA ILE A 111 5.85 2.02 7.90
C ILE A 111 6.63 1.30 9.00
N ASN A 112 6.75 -0.03 8.90
CA ASN A 112 7.39 -0.85 9.92
C ASN A 112 8.89 -0.52 10.04
N THR A 113 9.57 -0.22 8.94
CA THR A 113 10.98 0.22 8.95
C THR A 113 11.18 1.49 9.77
N HIS A 114 10.20 2.41 9.73
CA HIS A 114 10.23 3.62 10.56
C HIS A 114 9.85 3.34 12.01
N LEU A 115 8.80 2.55 12.26
CA LEU A 115 8.33 2.26 13.61
C LEU A 115 9.29 1.40 14.42
N LEU A 116 9.99 0.45 13.78
CA LEU A 116 10.93 -0.44 14.46
C LEU A 116 12.25 0.23 14.83
N ARG A 117 12.61 1.35 14.21
CA ARG A 117 13.87 2.05 14.48
C ARG A 117 13.90 2.64 15.89
N ASP A 118 12.79 3.24 16.32
CA ASP A 118 12.67 3.98 17.58
C ASP A 118 11.73 3.26 18.56
N LEU A 119 11.68 1.92 18.50
CA LEU A 119 10.76 1.11 19.31
C LEU A 119 11.22 1.11 20.79
N PRO A 120 10.44 1.68 21.73
CA PRO A 120 10.82 1.74 23.14
C PRO A 120 10.51 0.40 23.83
N VAL A 121 11.46 -0.52 23.79
CA VAL A 121 11.35 -1.85 24.44
C VAL A 121 12.54 -2.12 25.35
N THR A 122 12.28 -2.85 26.44
CA THR A 122 13.34 -3.31 27.34
C THR A 122 13.97 -4.61 26.86
N GLU A 123 15.17 -4.92 27.33
CA GLU A 123 15.85 -6.19 27.04
C GLU A 123 15.00 -7.41 27.45
N VAL A 124 14.35 -7.35 28.62
CA VAL A 124 13.49 -8.43 29.12
C VAL A 124 12.30 -8.68 28.19
N GLN A 125 11.65 -7.63 27.67
CA GLN A 125 10.55 -7.77 26.73
C GLN A 125 10.99 -8.40 25.41
N LEU A 126 12.20 -8.07 24.92
CA LEU A 126 12.77 -8.67 23.72
C LEU A 126 13.08 -10.16 23.92
N ASP A 127 13.66 -10.53 25.06
CA ASP A 127 13.99 -11.93 25.36
C ASP A 127 12.73 -12.80 25.53
N GLU A 128 11.70 -12.28 26.20
CA GLU A 128 10.40 -12.95 26.32
C GLU A 128 9.75 -13.17 24.95
N MET A 129 9.76 -12.14 24.10
CA MET A 129 9.25 -12.23 22.73
C MET A 129 10.01 -13.29 21.92
N TRP A 130 11.34 -13.31 22.02
CA TRP A 130 12.17 -14.28 21.29
C TRP A 130 11.94 -15.71 21.78
N SER A 131 11.84 -15.90 23.09
CA SER A 131 11.51 -17.19 23.72
C SER A 131 10.14 -17.70 23.27
N PHE A 132 9.14 -16.82 23.17
CA PHE A 132 7.82 -17.17 22.65
C PHE A 132 7.87 -17.60 21.18
N ILE A 133 8.58 -16.86 20.32
CA ILE A 133 8.76 -17.18 18.90
C ILE A 133 9.41 -18.57 18.74
N LYS A 134 10.51 -18.83 19.47
CA LYS A 134 11.19 -20.13 19.45
C LYS A 134 10.26 -21.29 19.80
N ARG A 135 9.47 -21.14 20.88
CA ARG A 135 8.51 -22.17 21.31
C ARG A 135 7.46 -22.45 20.24
N LYS A 136 6.94 -21.40 19.60
CA LYS A 136 5.94 -21.56 18.52
C LYS A 136 6.50 -22.28 17.30
N HIS A 137 7.74 -21.98 16.88
CA HIS A 137 8.39 -22.68 15.78
C HIS A 137 8.63 -24.16 16.08
N ALA A 138 9.04 -24.49 17.32
CA ALA A 138 9.20 -25.88 17.74
C ALA A 138 7.88 -26.67 17.62
N GLN A 139 6.78 -26.10 18.10
CA GLN A 139 5.44 -26.71 18.02
C GLN A 139 4.97 -26.92 16.57
N GLN A 140 5.30 -26.01 15.66
CA GLN A 140 4.95 -26.14 14.24
C GLN A 140 5.74 -27.26 13.55
N ALA A 141 7.03 -27.39 13.85
CA ALA A 141 7.86 -28.45 13.30
C ALA A 141 7.39 -29.86 13.74
N GLU A 142 6.94 -30.00 14.99
CA GLU A 142 6.36 -31.24 15.50
C GLU A 142 5.02 -31.59 14.82
N ALA A 143 4.20 -30.60 14.49
CA ALA A 143 2.93 -30.80 13.80
C ALA A 143 3.08 -31.17 12.31
N ASP A 144 4.10 -30.63 11.63
CA ASP A 144 4.36 -30.87 10.20
C ASP A 144 5.13 -32.18 9.93
N GLY A 145 5.83 -32.74 10.93
CA GLY A 145 6.57 -34.01 10.85
C GLY A 145 5.72 -35.26 10.56
N GLY A 146 4.40 -35.14 10.49
CA GLY A 146 3.46 -36.23 10.18
C GLY A 146 2.95 -36.30 8.74
N LYS A 147 3.35 -35.40 7.82
CA LYS A 147 2.77 -35.32 6.46
C LYS A 147 3.81 -35.60 5.37
N GLN A 148 3.98 -36.87 5.00
CA GLN A 148 4.72 -37.26 3.80
C GLN A 148 4.02 -36.68 2.56
N ARG A 149 4.75 -35.84 1.82
CA ARG A 149 4.29 -35.19 0.59
C ARG A 149 4.47 -36.15 -0.60
N PRO A 150 3.45 -36.45 -1.40
CA PRO A 150 3.66 -37.20 -2.64
C PRO A 150 4.38 -36.30 -3.65
N GLU A 151 5.43 -36.84 -4.24
CA GLU A 151 6.15 -36.21 -5.35
C GLU A 151 5.19 -35.98 -6.52
N ARG A 152 5.12 -34.75 -7.03
CA ARG A 152 4.43 -34.43 -8.27
C ARG A 152 5.44 -33.82 -9.23
N GLY A 153 5.65 -34.54 -10.34
CA GLY A 153 6.67 -34.32 -11.34
C GLY A 153 6.58 -32.96 -12.03
N ARG A 154 7.75 -32.51 -12.49
CA ARG A 154 7.96 -31.32 -13.32
C ARG A 154 7.19 -31.44 -14.64
N ALA A 155 6.38 -30.44 -14.96
CA ALA A 155 6.08 -30.07 -16.33
C ALA A 155 6.60 -28.64 -16.55
N ALA A 156 7.62 -28.53 -17.41
CA ALA A 156 8.10 -27.25 -17.90
C ALA A 156 7.12 -26.75 -18.95
N VAL A 157 6.63 -25.52 -18.81
CA VAL A 157 6.03 -24.77 -19.93
C VAL A 157 6.81 -23.46 -20.01
N GLY A 158 7.53 -23.31 -21.12
CA GLY A 158 8.30 -22.12 -21.44
C GLY A 158 7.40 -20.91 -21.59
N MET A 159 7.87 -19.77 -21.10
CA MET A 159 7.21 -18.48 -21.28
C MET A 159 8.23 -17.54 -21.93
N ASP A 160 8.34 -17.67 -23.25
CA ASP A 160 8.97 -16.66 -24.10
C ASP A 160 8.06 -15.44 -24.20
N GLN A 161 8.57 -14.32 -23.69
CA GLN A 161 8.61 -12.98 -24.28
C GLN A 161 7.35 -12.17 -24.63
N LEU A 162 7.45 -10.89 -24.20
CA LEU A 162 6.75 -9.65 -24.60
C LEU A 162 5.31 -9.48 -24.06
N CYS A 163 4.96 -8.39 -23.36
CA CYS A 163 5.23 -7.00 -23.71
C CYS A 163 5.70 -6.14 -22.53
N SER A 164 6.80 -5.45 -22.76
CA SER A 164 7.21 -4.23 -22.07
C SER A 164 6.15 -3.15 -22.30
N GLY A 165 5.57 -2.64 -21.21
CA GLY A 165 4.64 -1.52 -21.23
C GLY A 165 4.84 -0.70 -19.96
N VAL A 166 5.91 0.08 -19.93
CA VAL A 166 6.12 1.13 -18.92
C VAL A 166 4.91 2.05 -18.97
N SER A 167 4.04 1.95 -17.97
CA SER A 167 2.98 2.95 -17.79
C SER A 167 3.66 4.27 -17.43
N PRO A 168 3.35 5.37 -18.13
CA PRO A 168 3.95 6.66 -17.82
C PRO A 168 3.58 7.07 -16.40
N HIS A 169 4.58 7.51 -15.64
CA HIS A 169 4.40 8.16 -14.35
C HIS A 169 3.31 9.23 -14.46
N PRO A 170 2.30 9.28 -13.56
CA PRO A 170 1.39 10.41 -13.50
C PRO A 170 2.11 11.59 -12.80
N GLY A 171 3.12 12.14 -13.48
CA GLY A 171 3.87 13.33 -13.09
C GLY A 171 3.46 14.60 -13.84
N ASP A 172 2.71 14.48 -14.93
CA ASP A 172 2.41 15.61 -15.83
C ASP A 172 0.91 15.76 -16.11
N VAL A 173 0.12 16.25 -15.14
CA VAL A 173 -1.13 16.97 -15.49
C VAL A 173 -1.33 18.15 -14.53
N CYS A 174 -0.51 19.18 -14.69
CA CYS A 174 -0.92 20.55 -14.40
C CYS A 174 -1.69 21.09 -15.60
N ARG A 175 -2.96 20.69 -15.80
CA ARG A 175 -3.85 21.45 -16.69
C ARG A 175 -5.25 21.60 -16.09
N PRO A 176 -5.70 22.83 -15.80
CA PRO A 176 -7.12 23.12 -15.72
C PRO A 176 -7.61 23.21 -17.17
N GLU A 177 -8.38 22.23 -17.64
CA GLU A 177 -9.16 22.42 -18.85
C GLU A 177 -10.44 23.17 -18.47
N ASN A 178 -10.44 24.47 -18.79
CA ASN A 178 -11.65 25.26 -18.95
C ASN A 178 -12.43 24.70 -20.15
N VAL A 179 -13.64 24.18 -19.92
CA VAL A 179 -14.82 24.35 -20.80
C VAL A 179 -16.05 24.43 -19.91
#